data_AF-A0A151R674-F1
#
_entry.id   AF-A0A151R674-F1
#
_cell.length_a   1.000
_cell.length_b   1.000
_cell.length_c   1.000
_cell.angle_alpha   90.00
_cell.angle_beta   90.00
_cell.angle_gamma   90.00
#
_symmetry.space_group_name_H-M   'P 1'
#
loop_
_entity.id
_entity.type
_entity.pdbx_description
1 polymer ?
#
loop_
_entity_poly.entity_id
_entity_poly.type
_entity_poly.pdbx_seq_one_letter_code
_entity_poly.pdbx_strand_id
1 'polypeptide(L)'
;LSRAIIQHGLSFSFVKYKWIRELLLYLHTRLKIPSRNTTVSNHRRIFVEEKYKLKLAMRRAQNKICLIVDCWTCITQEGYICVTTHFVDVN
;
A
#
# COMPACT_ATOMS: atom_id res chain seq x y z
N LEU A 1 5.76 -0.15 -12.09
CA LEU A 1 6.48 0.07 -10.81
C LEU A 1 5.57 -0.01 -9.59
N SER A 2 4.49 0.76 -9.48
CA SER A 2 3.64 0.74 -8.26
C SER A 2 3.08 -0.64 -7.88
N ARG A 3 2.55 -1.39 -8.85
CA ARG A 3 2.08 -2.76 -8.59
C ARG A 3 3.19 -3.69 -8.08
N ALA A 4 4.41 -3.61 -8.64
CA ALA A 4 5.54 -4.42 -8.19
C ALA A 4 5.95 -4.08 -6.75
N ILE A 5 5.94 -2.79 -6.41
CA ILE A 5 6.23 -2.32 -5.05
C ILE A 5 5.18 -2.83 -4.06
N ILE A 6 3.90 -2.72 -4.39
CA ILE A 6 2.80 -3.19 -3.54
C ILE A 6 2.84 -4.71 -3.38
N GLN A 7 2.91 -5.45 -4.50
CA GLN A 7 2.83 -6.91 -4.51
C GLN A 7 3.99 -7.57 -3.76
N HIS A 8 5.18 -6.99 -3.83
CA HIS A 8 6.39 -7.57 -3.24
C HIS A 8 6.88 -6.82 -2.00
N GLY A 9 6.11 -5.86 -1.47
CA GLY A 9 6.48 -5.10 -0.28
C GLY A 9 7.81 -4.34 -0.40
N LEU A 10 8.15 -3.85 -1.60
CA LEU A 10 9.44 -3.20 -1.84
C LEU A 10 9.48 -1.78 -1.24
N SER A 11 10.69 -1.30 -0.94
CA SER A 11 10.87 0.11 -0.59
C SER A 11 10.57 1.04 -1.77
N PHE A 12 10.08 2.24 -1.52
CA PHE A 12 9.93 3.27 -2.57
C PHE A 12 11.27 3.69 -3.20
N SER A 13 12.40 3.36 -2.58
CA SER A 13 13.73 3.53 -3.18
C SER A 13 13.96 2.63 -4.40
N PHE A 14 13.15 1.58 -4.58
CA PHE A 14 13.23 0.64 -5.71
C PHE A 14 13.28 1.34 -7.08
N VAL A 15 12.53 2.43 -7.26
CA VAL A 15 12.50 3.20 -8.53
C VAL A 15 13.80 3.97 -8.82
N LYS A 16 14.70 4.06 -7.84
CA LYS A 16 16.01 4.70 -7.97
C LYS A 16 17.14 3.71 -8.21
N TYR A 17 16.90 2.40 -8.12
CA TYR A 17 17.95 1.40 -8.29
C TYR A 17 18.53 1.47 -9.70
N LYS A 18 19.86 1.63 -9.80
CA LYS A 18 20.58 1.86 -11.06
C LYS A 18 20.21 0.81 -12.11
N TRP A 19 20.33 -0.46 -11.76
CA TRP A 19 20.04 -1.56 -12.67
C TRP A 19 18.57 -1.62 -13.10
N ILE A 20 17.62 -1.32 -12.19
CA ILE A 20 16.19 -1.25 -12.55
C ILE A 20 15.94 -0.11 -13.55
N ARG A 21 16.61 1.03 -13.38
CA ARG A 21 16.47 2.16 -14.32
C ARG A 21 17.06 1.82 -15.68
N GLU A 22 18.24 1.21 -15.71
CA GLU A 22 18.90 0.78 -16.94
C GLU A 22 18.05 -0.27 -17.68
N LEU A 23 17.52 -1.27 -16.97
CA LEU A 23 16.61 -2.27 -17.54
C LEU A 23 15.35 -1.63 -18.15
N LEU A 24 14.72 -0.70 -17.44
CA LEU A 24 13.51 -0.03 -17.93
C LEU A 24 13.78 0.84 -19.17
N LEU A 25 14.93 1.52 -19.22
CA LEU A 25 15.34 2.31 -20.38
C LEU A 25 15.78 1.43 -21.56
N TYR A 26 16.38 0.28 -21.27
CA TYR A 26 16.69 -0.73 -22.28
C TYR A 26 15.41 -1.26 -22.94
N LEU A 27 14.37 -1.57 -22.15
CA LEU A 27 13.08 -2.02 -22.66
C LEU A 27 12.29 -0.92 -23.39
N HIS A 28 12.36 0.32 -22.90
CA HIS A 28 11.70 1.46 -23.53
C HIS A 28 12.50 2.76 -23.33
N THR A 29 13.21 3.17 -24.37
CA THR A 29 14.17 4.29 -24.32
C THR A 29 13.56 5.66 -24.01
N ARG A 30 12.26 5.86 -24.29
CA ARG A 30 11.54 7.11 -24.00
C ARG A 30 10.78 7.08 -22.68
N LEU A 31 10.95 6.03 -21.87
CA LEU A 31 10.24 5.89 -20.61
C LEU A 31 10.65 6.98 -19.61
N LYS A 32 9.68 7.74 -19.11
CA LYS A 32 9.89 8.63 -17.98
C LYS A 32 9.77 7.83 -16.68
N ILE A 33 10.91 7.46 -16.10
CA ILE A 33 10.94 6.76 -14.81
C ILE A 33 10.51 7.74 -13.70
N PRO A 34 9.48 7.39 -12.89
CA PRO A 34 8.99 8.28 -11.84
C PRO A 34 10.06 8.51 -10.76
N SER A 35 10.01 9.70 -10.15
CA SER A 35 10.80 9.97 -8.94
C SER A 35 10.27 9.18 -7.74
N ARG A 36 11.03 9.12 -6.64
CA ARG A 36 10.53 8.55 -5.37
C ARG A 36 9.26 9.27 -4.91
N ASN A 37 9.22 10.59 -4.99
CA ASN A 37 8.07 11.38 -4.54
C ASN A 37 6.84 11.11 -5.42
N THR A 38 7.01 11.06 -6.74
CA THR A 38 5.93 10.67 -7.67
C THR A 38 5.43 9.26 -7.36
N THR A 39 6.34 8.35 -7.02
CA THR A 39 6.00 6.97 -6.63
C THR A 39 5.17 6.96 -5.35
N VAL A 40 5.57 7.70 -4.32
CA VAL A 40 4.81 7.86 -3.06
C VAL A 40 3.42 8.42 -3.33
N SER A 41 3.31 9.49 -4.12
CA SER A 41 2.02 10.10 -4.48
C SER A 41 1.11 9.11 -5.21
N ASN A 42 1.65 8.31 -6.14
CA ASN A 42 0.90 7.28 -6.84
C ASN A 42 0.40 6.18 -5.90
N HIS A 43 1.22 5.71 -4.96
CA HIS A 43 0.79 4.71 -3.97
C HIS A 43 -0.27 5.28 -3.04
N ARG A 44 -0.12 6.53 -2.60
CA ARG A 44 -1.12 7.20 -1.77
C ARG A 44 -2.46 7.28 -2.49
N ARG A 45 -2.46 7.60 -3.79
CA ARG A 45 -3.69 7.60 -4.59
C ARG A 45 -4.34 6.22 -4.64
N ILE A 46 -3.56 5.17 -4.96
CA ILE A 46 -4.06 3.78 -5.00
C ILE A 46 -4.62 3.38 -3.62
N PHE A 47 -3.92 3.69 -2.54
CA PHE A 47 -4.39 3.41 -1.19
C PHE A 47 -5.72 4.10 -0.87
N VAL A 48 -5.89 5.38 -1.23
CA VAL A 48 -7.15 6.10 -1.01
C VAL A 48 -8.30 5.49 -1.82
N GLU A 49 -8.04 5.12 -3.07
CA GLU A 49 -9.02 4.44 -3.94
C GLU A 49 -9.45 3.09 -3.35
N GLU A 50 -8.50 2.24 -2.96
CA GLU A 50 -8.79 0.92 -2.37
C GLU A 50 -9.46 1.04 -0.99
N LYS A 51 -9.04 2.00 -0.16
CA LYS A 51 -9.69 2.30 1.12
C LYS A 51 -11.15 2.71 0.94
N TYR A 52 -11.45 3.48 -0.10
CA TYR A 52 -12.83 3.88 -0.41
C TYR A 52 -13.68 2.65 -0.79
N LYS A 53 -13.17 1.78 -1.68
CA LYS A 53 -13.85 0.54 -2.08
C LYS A 53 -14.10 -0.37 -0.88
N LEU A 54 -13.09 -0.55 -0.02
CA LEU A 54 -13.20 -1.34 1.20
C LEU A 54 -14.29 -0.80 2.15
N LYS A 55 -14.32 0.52 2.37
CA LYS A 55 -15.39 1.16 3.16
C LYS A 55 -16.78 0.90 2.59
N LEU A 56 -16.93 0.92 1.27
CA LEU A 56 -18.20 0.63 0.62
C LEU A 56 -18.61 -0.84 0.82
N ALA A 57 -17.66 -1.77 0.72
CA ALA A 57 -17.90 -3.19 1.00
C ALA A 57 -18.33 -3.41 2.45
N MET A 58 -17.62 -2.81 3.41
CA MET A 58 -17.95 -2.91 4.84
C MET A 58 -19.33 -2.34 5.17
N ARG A 59 -19.75 -1.23 4.54
CA ARG A 59 -21.12 -0.69 4.73
C ARG A 59 -22.22 -1.67 4.30
N ARG A 60 -21.92 -2.56 3.35
CA ARG A 60 -22.87 -3.58 2.87
C ARG A 60 -22.91 -4.82 3.76
N ALA A 61 -21.85 -5.10 4.51
CA ALA A 61 -21.70 -6.27 5.39
C ALA A 61 -22.52 -6.19 6.71
N GLN A 62 -23.70 -5.56 6.70
CA GLN A 62 -24.54 -5.23 7.86
C GLN A 62 -24.42 -6.23 9.04
N ASN A 63 -23.85 -5.78 10.17
CA ASN A 63 -23.65 -6.53 11.42
C ASN A 63 -22.67 -7.72 11.38
N LYS A 64 -21.96 -7.96 10.27
CA LYS A 64 -20.92 -9.00 10.15
C LYS A 64 -19.52 -8.38 10.17
N ILE A 65 -19.26 -7.50 11.13
CA ILE A 65 -17.99 -6.79 11.30
C ILE A 65 -17.48 -7.01 12.73
N CYS A 66 -16.22 -7.44 12.86
CA CYS A 66 -15.51 -7.61 14.12
C CYS A 66 -14.25 -6.74 14.11
N LEU A 67 -13.97 -6.08 15.24
CA LEU A 67 -12.77 -5.27 15.44
C LEU A 67 -11.85 -5.98 16.45
N ILE A 68 -10.58 -6.11 16.08
CA ILE A 68 -9.52 -6.57 16.98
C ILE A 68 -8.57 -5.41 17.17
N VAL A 69 -8.30 -5.08 18.44
CA VAL A 69 -7.34 -4.06 18.82
C VAL A 69 -6.14 -4.76 19.44
N ASP A 70 -4.98 -4.60 18.82
CA ASP A 70 -3.69 -5.06 19.33
C ASP A 70 -2.89 -3.84 19.78
N CYS A 71 -2.40 -3.86 21.01
CA CYS A 71 -1.68 -2.76 21.64
C CYS A 71 -0.35 -3.29 22.17
N TRP A 72 0.75 -2.62 21.82
CA TRP A 72 2.07 -2.99 22.32
C TRP A 72 2.95 -1.76 22.52
N THR A 73 3.97 -1.90 23.38
CA THR A 73 5.03 -0.91 23.55
C THR A 73 6.30 -1.45 22.91
N CYS A 74 6.92 -0.68 22.03
CA CYS A 74 8.18 -1.08 21.42
C CYS A 74 9.36 -0.90 22.39
N ILE A 75 10.52 -1.42 22.00
CA ILE A 75 11.78 -1.26 22.77
C ILE A 75 12.21 0.21 22.88
N THR A 76 11.79 1.08 21.97
CA THR A 76 12.04 2.53 22.02
C THR A 76 11.07 3.27 22.95
N GLN A 77 10.29 2.53 23.77
CA GLN A 77 9.30 3.05 24.74
C GLN A 77 8.11 3.79 24.10
N GLU A 78 7.91 3.65 22.79
CA GLU A 78 6.73 4.19 22.10
C GLU A 78 5.59 3.17 22.13
N GLY A 79 4.38 3.64 22.42
CA GLY A 79 3.17 2.84 22.36
C GLY A 79 2.57 2.79 20.95
N TYR A 80 2.12 1.62 20.53
CA TYR A 80 1.48 1.38 19.24
C TYR A 80 0.12 0.73 19.44
N ILE A 81 -0.81 1.07 18.55
CA ILE A 81 -2.14 0.45 18.46
C ILE A 81 -2.36 0.05 17.00
N CYS A 82 -2.67 -1.23 16.78
CA CYS A 82 -3.19 -1.73 15.52
C CYS A 82 -4.67 -2.06 15.70
N VAL A 83 -5.51 -1.51 14.82
CA VAL A 83 -6.93 -1.88 14.74
C VAL A 83 -7.14 -2.67 13.46
N THR A 84 -7.43 -3.95 13.61
CA THR A 84 -7.77 -4.85 12.50
C THR A 84 -9.28 -5.05 12.45
N THR A 85 -9.84 -5.03 11.24
CA THR A 85 -11.26 -5.29 11.03
C THR A 85 -11.45 -6.56 10.21
N HIS A 86 -12.21 -7.51 10.73
CA HIS A 86 -12.68 -8.68 10.01
C HIS A 86 -14.14 -8.45 9.61
N PHE A 87 -14.50 -8.73 8.36
CA PHE A 87 -15.89 -8.65 7.93
C PHE A 87 -16.22 -9.79 6.95
N VAL A 88 -17.49 -10.21 6.95
CA VAL A 88 -18.03 -11.13 5.95
C VAL A 88 -18.73 -10.28 4.89
N ASP A 89 -18.30 -10.38 3.63
CA ASP A 89 -18.94 -9.64 2.55
C ASP A 89 -20.32 -10.24 2.21
N VAL A 90 -20.99 -9.67 1.21
CA VAL A 90 -22.35 -10.06 0.82
C VAL A 90 -22.33 -11.25 -0.18
N ASN A 91 -21.15 -11.69 -0.60
CA ASN A 91 -20.98 -12.76 -1.59
C ASN A 91 -21.01 -14.16 -0.96
#